data_AF-A0A8X7TPY4-F1
#
_entry.id   AF-A0A8X7TPY4-F1
#
_cell.length_a   1.000
_cell.length_b   1.000
_cell.length_c   1.000
_cell.angle_alpha   90.00
_cell.angle_beta   90.00
_cell.angle_gamma   90.00
#
_symmetry.space_group_name_H-M   'P 1'
#
loop_
_entity.id
_entity.type
_entity.pdbx_description
1 polymer ?
#
loop_
_entity_poly.entity_id
_entity_poly.type
_entity_poly.pdbx_seq_one_letter_code
_entity_poly.pdbx_strand_id
1 'polypeptide(L)'
;MQCSGTLSYLFNNFVRDRSFNEVVAEAKNAGFTEPDPRDDLSGTDVARKVIILARESGLKLDLADLPLEGCASAEEFMEKLPQYDGDLAKERLEAENSGEVLRYVGVVDAVNQKGTVELRRYKKEHPFAQMAGSDNIIAFTTTRYKDHPLIVRGPGAGAQVTAGGIFSDMLRLASYLGAPS
;
A
#
# COMPACT_ATOMS: atom_id res chain seq x y z
N MET A 1 3.07 0.17 -6.20
CA MET A 1 2.65 1.27 -5.30
C MET A 1 2.51 0.75 -3.89
N GLN A 2 2.73 1.60 -2.89
CA GLN A 2 2.42 1.31 -1.50
C GLN A 2 1.72 2.55 -0.95
N CYS A 3 0.40 2.41 -0.71
CA CYS A 3 -0.47 3.56 -0.44
C CYS A 3 -1.40 3.38 0.78
N SER A 4 -1.08 2.46 1.68
CA SER A 4 -1.75 2.31 2.98
C SER A 4 -0.77 2.68 4.08
N GLY A 5 -1.10 3.71 4.86
CA GLY A 5 -0.27 4.17 5.98
C GLY A 5 -0.15 3.11 7.06
N THR A 6 -1.27 2.48 7.42
CA THR A 6 -1.36 1.41 8.41
C THR A 6 -0.50 0.21 8.03
N LEU A 7 -0.69 -0.36 6.83
CA LEU A 7 0.10 -1.50 6.35
C LEU A 7 1.59 -1.15 6.23
N SER A 8 1.91 0.08 5.80
CA SER A 8 3.30 0.53 5.75
C SER A 8 3.93 0.57 7.14
N TYR A 9 3.21 1.10 8.14
CA TYR A 9 3.66 1.10 9.53
C TYR A 9 3.89 -0.32 10.05
N LEU A 10 2.96 -1.23 9.81
CA LEU A 10 3.05 -2.63 10.26
C LEU A 10 4.28 -3.33 9.68
N PHE A 11 4.47 -3.31 8.36
CA PHE A 11 5.62 -3.97 7.70
C PHE A 11 6.96 -3.24 7.92
N ASN A 12 6.94 -1.98 8.34
CA ASN A 12 8.15 -1.27 8.76
C ASN A 12 8.56 -1.63 10.19
N ASN A 13 7.60 -1.88 11.09
CA ASN A 13 7.84 -2.23 12.49
C ASN A 13 7.88 -3.75 12.75
N PHE A 14 7.51 -4.55 11.76
CA PHE A 14 7.67 -6.01 11.79
C PHE A 14 9.14 -6.39 11.58
N VAL A 15 9.90 -6.30 12.67
CA VAL A 15 11.35 -6.58 12.73
C VAL A 15 11.62 -7.89 13.47
N ARG A 16 12.88 -8.32 13.46
CA ARG A 16 13.34 -9.51 14.19
C ARG A 16 12.94 -9.42 15.67
N ASP A 17 12.46 -10.54 16.21
CA ASP A 17 11.99 -10.72 17.59
C ASP A 17 10.62 -10.14 17.94
N ARG A 18 9.82 -9.76 16.95
CA ARG A 18 8.42 -9.37 17.12
C ARG A 18 7.48 -10.25 16.31
N SER A 19 6.35 -10.63 16.89
CA SER A 19 5.24 -11.23 16.13
C SER A 19 4.46 -10.16 15.37
N PHE A 20 3.85 -10.53 14.24
CA PHE A 20 3.03 -9.57 13.49
C PHE A 20 1.81 -9.15 14.32
N ASN A 21 1.24 -10.06 15.11
CA ASN A 21 0.16 -9.76 16.04
C ASN A 21 0.52 -8.66 17.06
N GLU A 22 1.71 -8.71 17.68
CA GLU A 22 2.15 -7.66 18.60
C GLU A 22 2.24 -6.28 17.93
N VAL A 23 2.72 -6.25 16.68
CA VAL A 23 2.83 -5.00 15.91
C VAL A 23 1.45 -4.45 15.53
N VAL A 24 0.50 -5.32 15.18
CA VAL A 24 -0.90 -4.94 14.92
C VAL A 24 -1.57 -4.39 16.18
N ALA A 25 -1.39 -5.06 17.33
CA ALA A 25 -1.93 -4.61 18.61
C ALA A 25 -1.33 -3.25 19.04
N GLU A 26 -0.03 -3.03 18.84
CA GLU A 26 0.61 -1.74 19.09
C GLU A 26 0.06 -0.64 18.17
N ALA A 27 -0.07 -0.92 16.87
CA ALA A 27 -0.64 0.03 15.91
C ALA A 27 -2.08 0.43 16.28
N LYS A 28 -2.89 -0.52 16.73
CA LYS A 28 -4.25 -0.27 17.22
C LYS A 28 -4.25 0.62 18.46
N ASN A 29 -3.39 0.33 19.44
CA ASN A 29 -3.28 1.13 20.66
C ASN A 29 -2.75 2.55 20.41
N ALA A 30 -1.88 2.71 19.40
CA ALA A 30 -1.35 4.00 18.98
C ALA A 30 -2.33 4.81 18.10
N GLY A 31 -3.48 4.24 17.72
CA GLY A 31 -4.48 4.89 16.87
C GLY A 31 -4.05 5.00 15.40
N PHE A 32 -3.14 4.13 14.94
CA PHE A 32 -2.74 4.06 13.53
C PHE A 32 -3.66 3.19 12.68
N THR A 33 -4.51 2.37 13.30
CA THR A 33 -5.54 1.58 12.60
C THR A 33 -6.91 2.27 12.74
N GLU A 34 -7.81 1.99 11.81
CA GLU A 34 -9.23 2.23 12.00
C GLU A 34 -9.79 1.47 13.23
N PRO A 35 -10.98 1.84 13.76
CA PRO A 35 -11.61 1.13 14.87
C PRO A 35 -11.74 -0.38 14.63
N ASP A 36 -11.94 -0.76 13.36
CA ASP A 36 -11.84 -2.13 12.87
C ASP A 36 -10.55 -2.32 12.05
N PRO A 37 -9.54 -3.07 12.56
CA PRO A 37 -8.28 -3.30 11.88
C PRO A 37 -8.40 -3.97 10.51
N ARG A 38 -9.52 -4.63 10.19
CA ARG A 38 -9.74 -5.24 8.87
C ARG A 38 -9.82 -4.23 7.75
N ASP A 39 -10.36 -3.04 8.01
CA ASP A 39 -10.54 -2.06 6.95
C ASP A 39 -9.17 -1.65 6.37
N ASP A 40 -8.15 -1.64 7.22
CA ASP A 40 -6.75 -1.49 6.84
C ASP A 40 -6.09 -2.79 6.36
N LEU A 41 -6.31 -3.90 7.07
CA LEU A 41 -5.56 -5.16 6.90
C LEU A 41 -6.10 -6.05 5.78
N SER A 42 -7.36 -5.88 5.37
CA SER A 42 -7.96 -6.60 4.24
C SER A 42 -7.33 -6.24 2.89
N GLY A 43 -6.51 -5.20 2.84
CA GLY A 43 -5.92 -4.70 1.60
C GLY A 43 -6.93 -4.03 0.66
N THR A 44 -8.20 -3.91 1.07
CA THR A 44 -9.28 -3.37 0.23
C THR A 44 -9.01 -1.92 -0.20
N ASP A 45 -8.47 -1.08 0.70
CA ASP A 45 -8.06 0.29 0.36
C ASP A 45 -6.99 0.31 -0.74
N VAL A 46 -5.95 -0.52 -0.60
CA VAL A 46 -4.89 -0.67 -1.60
C VAL A 46 -5.47 -1.18 -2.91
N ALA A 47 -6.37 -2.16 -2.87
CA ALA A 47 -7.04 -2.72 -4.04
C ALA A 47 -7.85 -1.67 -4.81
N ARG A 48 -8.65 -0.85 -4.10
CA ARG A 48 -9.40 0.26 -4.71
C ARG A 48 -8.47 1.24 -5.43
N LYS A 49 -7.35 1.59 -4.80
CA LYS A 49 -6.33 2.48 -5.40
C LYS A 49 -5.64 1.84 -6.62
N VAL A 50 -5.36 0.54 -6.58
CA VAL A 50 -4.84 -0.24 -7.73
C VAL A 50 -5.83 -0.21 -8.90
N ILE A 51 -7.12 -0.41 -8.63
CA ILE A 51 -8.16 -0.35 -9.66
C ILE A 51 -8.25 1.03 -10.30
N ILE A 52 -8.22 2.09 -9.50
CA ILE A 52 -8.21 3.47 -10.02
C ILE A 52 -7.02 3.66 -10.96
N LEU A 53 -5.81 3.30 -10.53
CA LEU A 53 -4.60 3.46 -11.36
C LEU A 53 -4.58 2.56 -12.60
N ALA A 54 -5.12 1.35 -12.50
CA ALA A 54 -5.27 0.47 -13.66
C ALA A 54 -6.20 1.10 -14.70
N ARG A 55 -7.32 1.67 -14.27
CA ARG A 55 -8.28 2.37 -15.14
C ARG A 55 -7.70 3.63 -15.77
N GLU A 56 -6.98 4.44 -14.99
CA GLU A 56 -6.24 5.60 -15.50
C GLU A 56 -5.13 5.20 -16.49
N SER A 57 -4.60 3.98 -16.37
CA SER A 57 -3.64 3.39 -17.32
C SER A 57 -4.30 2.74 -18.55
N GLY A 58 -5.63 2.82 -18.68
CA GLY A 58 -6.40 2.30 -19.81
C GLY A 58 -6.88 0.84 -19.68
N LEU A 59 -6.73 0.21 -18.51
CA LEU A 59 -7.19 -1.16 -18.26
C LEU A 59 -8.64 -1.15 -17.74
N LYS A 60 -9.42 -2.16 -18.13
CA LYS A 60 -10.75 -2.40 -17.58
C LYS A 60 -10.68 -3.50 -16.53
N LEU A 61 -10.26 -3.13 -15.32
CA LEU A 61 -10.26 -4.02 -14.17
C LEU A 61 -11.35 -3.61 -13.17
N ASP A 62 -11.95 -4.61 -12.55
CA ASP A 62 -12.87 -4.49 -11.44
C ASP A 62 -12.29 -5.12 -10.17
N LEU A 63 -12.81 -4.73 -9.01
CA LEU A 63 -12.35 -5.27 -7.72
C LEU A 63 -12.48 -6.80 -7.64
N ALA A 64 -13.44 -7.38 -8.36
CA ALA A 64 -13.62 -8.83 -8.45
C ALA A 64 -12.47 -9.54 -9.18
N ASP A 65 -11.71 -8.81 -10.01
CA ASP A 65 -10.56 -9.35 -10.74
C ASP A 65 -9.28 -9.37 -9.90
N LEU A 66 -9.29 -8.74 -8.72
CA LEU A 66 -8.17 -8.75 -7.79
C LEU A 66 -8.36 -9.88 -6.79
N PRO A 67 -7.44 -10.84 -6.71
CA PRO A 67 -7.46 -11.85 -5.67
C PRO A 67 -7.12 -11.19 -4.33
N LEU A 68 -8.15 -10.85 -3.56
CA LEU A 68 -8.01 -10.43 -2.17
C LEU A 68 -8.31 -11.63 -1.27
N GLU A 69 -7.36 -12.00 -0.43
CA GLU A 69 -7.62 -12.95 0.65
C GLU A 69 -8.46 -12.25 1.72
N GLY A 70 -9.78 -12.45 1.66
CA GLY A 70 -10.71 -11.89 2.63
C GLY A 70 -10.84 -12.78 3.88
N CYS A 71 -10.82 -12.17 5.07
CA CYS A 71 -11.34 -12.80 6.29
C CYS A 71 -12.74 -12.27 6.61
N ALA A 72 -13.63 -13.13 7.12
CA ALA A 72 -15.06 -12.82 7.26
C ALA A 72 -15.38 -11.93 8.47
N SER A 73 -14.60 -11.95 9.56
CA SER A 73 -14.76 -11.06 10.73
C SER A 73 -13.43 -10.49 11.26
N ALA A 74 -13.47 -9.40 12.04
CA ALA A 74 -12.26 -8.74 12.57
C ALA A 74 -11.60 -9.60 13.62
N GLU A 75 -12.45 -10.20 14.44
CA GLU A 75 -12.13 -11.17 15.45
C GLU A 75 -11.50 -12.42 14.80
N GLU A 76 -12.08 -12.92 13.71
CA GLU A 76 -11.52 -14.07 12.97
C GLU A 76 -10.19 -13.74 12.27
N PHE A 77 -10.03 -12.52 11.75
CA PHE A 77 -8.74 -12.06 11.19
C PHE A 77 -7.66 -12.01 12.28
N MET A 78 -8.00 -11.43 13.45
CA MET A 78 -7.12 -11.38 14.62
C MET A 78 -6.84 -12.77 15.24
N GLU A 79 -7.79 -13.71 15.14
CA GLU A 79 -7.62 -15.10 15.60
C GLU A 79 -6.82 -15.97 14.61
N LYS A 80 -6.90 -15.69 13.30
CA LYS A 80 -6.12 -16.38 12.26
C LYS A 80 -4.72 -15.80 12.08
N LEU A 81 -4.50 -14.54 12.44
CA LEU A 81 -3.20 -13.87 12.41
C LEU A 81 -2.04 -14.70 13.01
N PRO A 82 -2.18 -15.32 14.20
CA PRO A 82 -1.18 -16.21 14.78
C PRO A 82 -0.85 -17.46 13.93
N GLN A 83 -1.78 -17.90 13.07
CA GLN A 83 -1.55 -19.04 12.18
C GLN A 83 -0.68 -18.64 10.98
N TYR A 84 -0.81 -17.40 10.50
CA TYR A 84 0.02 -16.84 9.44
C TYR A 84 1.34 -16.25 9.95
N ASP A 85 1.45 -15.98 11.26
CA ASP A 85 2.68 -15.48 11.90
C ASP A 85 3.89 -16.37 11.59
N GLY A 86 3.72 -17.70 11.58
CA GLY A 86 4.80 -18.64 11.28
C GLY A 86 5.34 -18.50 9.85
N ASP A 87 4.45 -18.45 8.86
CA ASP A 87 4.81 -18.33 7.45
C ASP A 87 5.35 -16.94 7.12
N LEU A 88 4.72 -15.88 7.64
CA LEU A 88 5.20 -14.50 7.50
C LEU A 88 6.56 -14.28 8.18
N ALA A 89 6.77 -14.86 9.36
CA ALA A 89 8.06 -14.78 10.04
C ALA A 89 9.16 -15.52 9.26
N LYS A 90 8.83 -16.66 8.63
CA LYS A 90 9.74 -17.39 7.76
C LYS A 90 10.09 -16.58 6.51
N GLU A 91 9.10 -16.05 5.80
CA GLU A 91 9.33 -15.22 4.61
C GLU A 91 10.13 -13.95 4.95
N ARG A 92 9.85 -13.32 6.11
CA ARG A 92 10.63 -12.18 6.61
C ARG A 92 12.09 -12.57 6.83
N LEU A 93 12.33 -13.69 7.51
CA LEU A 93 13.67 -14.15 7.82
C LEU A 93 14.46 -14.46 6.54
N GLU A 94 13.83 -15.10 5.55
CA GLU A 94 14.42 -15.34 4.23
C GLU A 94 14.76 -14.04 3.49
N ALA A 95 13.86 -13.05 3.52
CA ALA A 95 14.10 -11.75 2.93
C ALA A 95 15.27 -11.04 3.63
N GLU A 96 15.29 -10.99 4.97
CA GLU A 96 16.36 -10.36 5.76
C GLU A 96 17.72 -11.01 5.51
N ASN A 97 17.77 -12.35 5.48
CA ASN A 97 18.99 -13.11 5.17
C ASN A 97 19.52 -12.81 3.77
N SER A 98 18.65 -12.41 2.85
CA SER A 98 18.98 -12.02 1.47
C SER A 98 19.29 -10.52 1.33
N GLY A 99 19.28 -9.75 2.43
CA GLY A 99 19.47 -8.30 2.39
C GLY A 99 18.27 -7.52 1.87
N GLU A 100 17.08 -8.12 1.92
CA GLU A 100 15.82 -7.58 1.43
C GLU A 100 14.85 -7.30 2.59
N VAL A 101 13.75 -6.60 2.28
CA VAL A 101 12.64 -6.30 3.18
C VAL A 101 11.32 -6.66 2.51
N LEU A 102 10.33 -7.07 3.31
CA LEU A 102 8.98 -7.31 2.83
C LEU A 102 8.18 -6.00 2.82
N ARG A 103 7.43 -5.78 1.73
CA ARG A 103 6.51 -4.65 1.58
C ARG A 103 5.21 -5.13 0.98
N TYR A 104 4.12 -4.64 1.53
CA TYR A 104 2.78 -4.85 0.99
C TYR A 104 2.51 -3.83 -0.12
N VAL A 105 2.36 -4.30 -1.35
CA VAL A 105 2.31 -3.44 -2.54
C VAL A 105 1.15 -3.79 -3.46
N GLY A 106 0.58 -2.75 -4.06
CA GLY A 106 -0.26 -2.88 -5.24
C GLY A 106 0.59 -2.85 -6.51
N VAL A 107 0.34 -3.75 -7.45
CA VAL A 107 1.04 -3.83 -8.73
C VAL A 107 0.01 -3.77 -9.86
N VAL A 108 0.25 -2.90 -10.83
CA VAL A 108 -0.50 -2.84 -12.09
C VAL A 108 0.46 -3.22 -13.21
N ASP A 109 0.17 -4.33 -13.88
CA ASP A 109 0.85 -4.75 -15.09
C ASP A 109 -0.02 -4.42 -16.29
N ALA A 110 0.29 -3.31 -16.95
CA ALA A 110 -0.45 -2.85 -18.12
C ALA A 110 -0.25 -3.75 -19.35
N VAL A 111 0.87 -4.47 -19.44
CA VAL A 111 1.18 -5.36 -20.58
C VAL A 111 0.33 -6.61 -20.51
N ASN A 112 0.25 -7.20 -19.31
CA ASN A 112 -0.53 -8.41 -19.07
C ASN A 112 -1.98 -8.13 -18.66
N GLN A 113 -2.37 -6.85 -18.55
CA GLN A 113 -3.69 -6.39 -18.13
C GLN A 113 -4.10 -6.96 -16.76
N LYS A 114 -3.19 -6.92 -15.77
CA LYS A 114 -3.42 -7.48 -14.44
C LYS A 114 -3.18 -6.45 -13.34
N GLY A 115 -4.01 -6.50 -12.31
CA GLY A 115 -3.81 -5.81 -11.04
C GLY A 115 -3.67 -6.84 -9.93
N THR A 116 -2.68 -6.67 -9.06
CA THR A 116 -2.50 -7.53 -7.88
C THR A 116 -2.21 -6.68 -6.65
N VAL A 117 -2.52 -7.25 -5.50
CA VAL A 117 -2.09 -6.74 -4.20
C VAL A 117 -1.37 -7.90 -3.52
N GLU A 118 -0.09 -7.72 -3.24
CA GLU A 118 0.78 -8.81 -2.80
C GLU A 118 1.87 -8.33 -1.84
N LEU A 119 2.42 -9.28 -1.08
CA LEU A 119 3.69 -9.08 -0.40
C LEU A 119 4.83 -9.30 -1.39
N ARG A 120 5.72 -8.31 -1.48
CA ARG A 120 6.88 -8.37 -2.36
C ARG A 120 8.16 -8.04 -1.59
N ARG A 121 9.24 -8.72 -1.95
CA ARG A 121 10.59 -8.48 -1.43
C ARG A 121 11.27 -7.36 -2.21
N TYR A 122 11.95 -6.48 -1.49
CA TYR A 122 12.73 -5.39 -2.06
C TYR A 122 14.09 -5.31 -1.40
N LYS A 123 15.15 -5.10 -2.18
CA LYS A 123 16.48 -4.79 -1.63
C LYS A 123 16.43 -3.53 -0.77
N LYS A 124 17.28 -3.46 0.26
CA LYS A 124 17.32 -2.32 1.20
C LYS A 124 17.62 -0.97 0.52
N GLU A 125 18.27 -0.98 -0.62
CA GLU A 125 18.58 0.22 -1.41
C GLU A 125 17.39 0.68 -2.28
N HIS A 126 16.37 -0.15 -2.44
CA HIS A 126 15.21 0.18 -3.26
C HIS A 126 14.37 1.30 -2.60
N PRO A 127 13.81 2.25 -3.35
CA PRO A 127 13.00 3.34 -2.78
C PRO A 127 11.86 2.90 -1.86
N PHE A 128 11.26 1.72 -2.11
CA PHE A 128 10.20 1.15 -1.27
C PHE A 128 10.72 0.64 0.09
N ALA A 129 11.99 0.26 0.18
CA ALA A 129 12.62 -0.15 1.43
C ALA A 129 12.93 1.06 2.32
N GLN A 130 13.26 2.21 1.72
CA GLN A 130 13.64 3.45 2.40
C GLN A 130 12.47 4.34 2.83
N MET A 131 11.24 3.82 2.83
CA MET A 131 10.10 4.58 3.34
C MET A 131 10.17 4.68 4.86
N ALA A 132 9.89 5.88 5.37
CA ALA A 132 9.79 6.15 6.79
C ALA A 132 8.37 6.65 7.12
N GLY A 133 7.81 6.21 8.25
CA GLY A 133 6.49 6.63 8.71
C GLY A 133 5.35 6.17 7.79
N SER A 134 4.41 7.08 7.53
CA SER A 134 3.18 6.87 6.75
C SER A 134 3.24 7.46 5.34
N ASP A 135 4.43 7.56 4.76
CA ASP A 135 4.60 7.99 3.38
C ASP A 135 3.99 6.98 2.40
N ASN A 136 3.35 7.50 1.36
CA ASN A 136 2.96 6.72 0.19
C ASN A 136 4.03 6.83 -0.90
N ILE A 137 4.21 5.75 -1.66
CA ILE A 137 5.12 5.72 -2.82
C ILE A 137 4.45 5.04 -4.01
N ILE A 138 4.64 5.64 -5.18
CA ILE A 138 4.24 5.08 -6.46
C ILE A 138 5.45 5.11 -7.39
N ALA A 139 5.73 3.97 -8.03
CA ALA A 139 6.74 3.85 -9.07
C ALA A 139 6.04 3.64 -10.40
N PHE A 140 6.35 4.47 -11.38
CA PHE A 140 5.87 4.35 -12.76
C PHE A 140 7.01 3.88 -13.65
N THR A 141 6.86 2.67 -14.21
CA THR A 141 7.72 2.16 -15.26
C THR A 141 6.98 2.28 -16.58
N THR A 142 7.56 2.98 -17.55
CA THR A 142 6.94 3.22 -18.86
C THR A 142 7.95 2.98 -19.97
N THR A 143 7.52 3.04 -21.23
CA THR A 143 8.44 2.96 -22.37
C THR A 143 9.52 4.05 -22.35
N ARG A 144 9.20 5.23 -21.78
CA ARG A 144 10.15 6.36 -21.66
C ARG A 144 10.98 6.29 -20.36
N TYR A 145 10.42 5.72 -19.30
CA TYR A 145 11.03 5.55 -17.98
C TYR A 145 11.24 4.05 -17.70
N LYS A 146 12.09 3.41 -18.49
CA LYS A 146 12.32 1.95 -18.41
C LYS A 146 13.42 1.59 -17.42
N ASP A 147 14.59 2.22 -17.56
CA ASP A 147 15.77 1.90 -16.75
C ASP A 147 15.73 2.58 -15.38
N HIS A 148 15.08 3.74 -15.31
CA HIS A 148 14.88 4.51 -14.09
C HIS A 148 13.39 4.86 -13.95
N PRO A 149 12.62 4.09 -13.16
CA PRO A 149 11.22 4.36 -12.92
C PRO A 149 11.01 5.75 -12.30
N LEU A 150 9.94 6.43 -12.71
CA LEU A 150 9.53 7.68 -12.07
C LEU A 150 8.95 7.36 -10.69
N ILE A 151 9.59 7.86 -9.64
CA ILE A 151 9.15 7.68 -8.26
C ILE A 151 8.43 8.94 -7.78
N VAL A 152 7.18 8.79 -7.35
CA VAL A 152 6.43 9.81 -6.64
C VAL A 152 6.27 9.36 -5.19
N ARG A 153 6.80 10.14 -4.26
CA ARG A 153 6.73 9.89 -2.82
C ARG A 153 6.25 11.12 -2.09
N GLY A 154 5.45 10.92 -1.05
CA GLY A 154 5.04 11.98 -0.13
C GLY A 154 4.10 11.47 0.95
N PRO A 155 3.66 12.34 1.87
CA PRO A 155 2.72 11.96 2.92
C PRO A 155 1.43 11.44 2.30
N GLY A 156 1.07 10.21 2.70
CA GLY A 156 -0.08 9.49 2.14
C GLY A 156 -1.43 9.84 2.75
N ALA A 157 -1.40 10.46 3.93
CA ALA A 157 -2.55 10.82 4.74
C ALA A 157 -2.26 12.11 5.50
N GLY A 158 -3.31 12.85 5.85
CA GLY A 158 -3.23 14.08 6.63
C GLY A 158 -4.21 15.13 6.12
N ALA A 159 -5.02 15.68 7.02
CA ALA A 159 -6.14 16.57 6.67
C ALA A 159 -5.73 17.73 5.75
N GLN A 160 -4.60 18.38 6.03
CA GLN A 160 -4.11 19.52 5.23
C GLN A 160 -3.65 19.09 3.83
N VAL A 161 -2.92 17.98 3.71
CA VAL A 161 -2.39 17.49 2.43
C VAL A 161 -3.55 17.02 1.53
N THR A 162 -4.50 16.28 2.10
CA THR A 162 -5.69 15.82 1.38
C THR A 162 -6.57 16.99 0.94
N ALA A 163 -6.81 17.97 1.83
CA ALA A 163 -7.57 19.16 1.48
C ALA A 163 -6.89 19.99 0.37
N GLY A 164 -5.56 20.10 0.40
CA GLY A 164 -4.78 20.74 -0.65
C GLY A 164 -4.94 20.06 -2.02
N GLY A 165 -4.94 18.73 -2.05
CA GLY A 165 -5.20 17.95 -3.27
C GLY A 165 -6.59 18.23 -3.85
N ILE A 166 -7.64 18.15 -3.03
CA ILE A 166 -9.02 18.43 -3.44
C ILE A 166 -9.16 19.87 -3.93
N PHE A 167 -8.58 20.84 -3.22
CA PHE A 167 -8.65 22.25 -3.60
C PHE A 167 -7.95 22.51 -4.94
N SER A 168 -6.79 21.88 -5.19
CA SER A 168 -6.11 21.95 -6.49
C SER A 168 -7.00 21.44 -7.63
N ASP A 169 -7.74 20.34 -7.41
CA ASP A 169 -8.66 19.81 -8.43
C ASP A 169 -9.87 20.74 -8.65
N MET A 170 -10.37 21.39 -7.60
CA MET A 170 -11.40 22.43 -7.75
C MET A 170 -10.89 23.62 -8.57
N LEU A 171 -9.66 24.08 -8.34
CA LEU A 171 -9.06 25.17 -9.14
C LEU A 171 -8.88 24.78 -10.60
N ARG A 172 -8.44 23.54 -10.87
CA ARG A 172 -8.35 23.01 -12.25
C ARG A 172 -9.70 23.00 -12.93
N LEU A 173 -10.75 22.56 -12.23
CA LEU A 173 -12.11 22.55 -12.74
C LEU A 173 -12.63 23.97 -13.01
N ALA A 174 -12.40 24.91 -12.09
CA ALA A 174 -12.78 26.31 -12.27
C ALA A 174 -12.08 26.95 -13.48
N SER A 175 -10.78 26.70 -13.62
CA SER A 175 -10.00 27.18 -14.78
C SER A 175 -10.50 26.57 -16.09
N TYR A 176 -10.81 25.27 -16.11
CA TYR A 176 -11.35 24.59 -17.29
C TYR A 176 -12.73 25.12 -17.69
N LEU A 177 -13.56 25.49 -16.71
CA LEU A 177 -14.92 26.03 -16.93
C LEU A 177 -14.94 27.55 -17.19
N GLY A 178 -13.79 28.21 -17.30
CA GLY A 178 -13.68 29.61 -17.72
C GLY A 178 -13.78 30.63 -16.59
N ALA A 179 -13.46 30.27 -15.35
CA ALA A 179 -13.19 31.28 -14.33
C ALA A 179 -12.03 32.18 -14.80
N PRO A 180 -12.13 33.52 -14.68
CA PRO A 180 -11.04 34.40 -15.09
C PRO A 180 -9.80 34.07 -14.26
N SER A 181 -8.69 33.82 -14.96
CA SER A 181 -7.34 33.75 -14.39
C SER A 181 -6.96 35.01 -13.63
#